data_AF-A0A2S7QV51-F1
#
_entry.id   AF-A0A2S7QV51-F1
#
_cell.length_a   1.000
_cell.length_b   1.000
_cell.length_c   1.000
_cell.angle_alpha   90.00
_cell.angle_beta   90.00
_cell.angle_gamma   90.00
#
_symmetry.space_group_name_H-M   'P 1'
#
loop_
_entity.id
_entity.type
_entity.pdbx_description
1 polymer ?
#
loop_
_entity_poly.entity_id
_entity_poly.type
_entity_poly.pdbx_seq_one_letter_code
_entity_poly.pdbx_strand_id
1 'polypeptide(L)'
;MKLCSNRPEGFGPSSQLSSSSLPTTCFIDTMLIPLPTWLALLLLSLLFLHTLLCPSLSTSQPRTRPPTLPLTLHFLLMLSLVLMNSIIIARLSLLGWRIGLLPFTYVSVILSSGLFSTNGFRGRVRYWGVISTVIWAGGATMSFLQAAGLVQQLGWDWEERKGGRYPVGDEVVDGLVVGALWVVVGVLDGVWGVWGRRWVEGRVESRVERRAGKVDEIDQGVNNKGNLAC
;
A
#
# COMPACT_ATOMS: atom_id res chain seq x y z
N MET A 1 11.57 29.17 7.92
CA MET A 1 12.25 28.35 6.89
C MET A 1 11.40 28.38 5.63
N LYS A 2 11.93 28.87 4.49
CA LYS A 2 11.19 28.88 3.21
C LYS A 2 11.40 27.52 2.53
N LEU A 3 10.35 26.69 2.44
CA LEU A 3 10.44 25.34 1.88
C LEU A 3 10.76 25.31 0.38
N CYS A 4 10.63 26.43 -0.36
CA CYS A 4 10.86 26.51 -1.80
C CYS A 4 11.47 27.86 -2.24
N SER A 5 12.67 28.24 -1.76
CA SER A 5 13.27 29.55 -2.13
C SER A 5 14.00 29.58 -3.47
N ASN A 6 14.25 28.41 -4.10
CA ASN A 6 15.04 28.30 -5.33
C ASN A 6 14.20 27.98 -6.59
N ARG A 7 12.86 27.93 -6.50
CA ARG A 7 11.99 27.77 -7.68
C ARG A 7 11.36 29.11 -8.08
N PRO A 8 11.33 29.45 -9.38
CA PRO A 8 10.76 30.71 -9.87
C PRO A 8 9.24 30.85 -9.60
N GLU A 9 8.56 29.73 -9.36
CA GLU A 9 7.11 29.62 -9.17
C GLU A 9 6.61 30.11 -7.79
N GLY A 10 7.48 30.18 -6.78
CA GLY A 10 7.06 30.46 -5.39
C GLY A 10 6.20 29.38 -4.73
N PHE A 11 5.50 29.73 -3.64
CA PHE A 11 4.56 28.86 -2.90
C PHE A 11 3.14 29.36 -3.20
N GLY A 12 2.43 28.71 -4.12
CA GLY A 12 1.08 29.12 -4.52
C GLY A 12 0.29 28.01 -5.23
N PRO A 13 -1.04 28.06 -5.24
CA PRO A 13 -1.89 27.06 -5.91
C PRO A 13 -1.85 27.15 -7.43
N SER A 14 -1.22 28.18 -8.01
CA SER A 14 -1.12 28.43 -9.45
C SER A 14 0.19 29.16 -9.77
N SER A 15 0.91 28.75 -10.81
CA SER A 15 2.09 29.48 -11.31
C SER A 15 1.66 30.71 -12.12
N GLN A 16 2.37 31.83 -11.95
CA GLN A 16 2.15 33.05 -12.76
C GLN A 16 2.98 33.06 -14.06
N LEU A 17 3.89 32.10 -14.25
CA LEU A 17 4.81 32.05 -15.39
C LEU A 17 4.28 31.25 -16.59
N SER A 18 3.24 30.46 -16.42
CA SER A 18 2.61 29.70 -17.51
C SER A 18 1.14 30.06 -17.58
N SER A 19 0.64 30.38 -18.77
CA SER A 19 -0.77 30.69 -19.08
C SER A 19 -1.74 29.51 -18.89
N SER A 20 -1.30 28.47 -18.19
CA SER A 20 -2.06 27.27 -17.84
C SER A 20 -2.20 27.22 -16.33
N SER A 21 -3.43 27.05 -15.84
CA SER A 21 -3.82 26.95 -14.42
C SER A 21 -3.31 25.67 -13.75
N LEU A 22 -2.02 25.37 -13.90
CA LEU A 22 -1.35 24.22 -13.31
C LEU A 22 -0.80 24.61 -11.93
N PRO A 23 -1.01 23.78 -10.90
CA PRO A 23 -0.48 24.04 -9.58
C PRO A 23 1.05 24.09 -9.58
N THR A 24 1.62 24.95 -8.73
CA THR A 24 3.09 25.03 -8.61
C THR A 24 3.62 23.66 -8.19
N THR A 25 4.72 23.23 -8.81
CA THR A 25 5.37 21.95 -8.50
C THR A 25 5.68 21.82 -7.00
N CYS A 26 5.97 22.93 -6.32
CA CYS A 26 6.15 22.98 -4.87
C CYS A 26 4.86 22.67 -4.07
N PHE A 27 3.69 23.17 -4.50
CA PHE A 27 2.41 22.82 -3.88
C PHE A 27 2.07 21.34 -4.10
N ILE A 28 2.36 20.82 -5.29
CA ILE A 28 2.16 19.39 -5.59
C ILE A 28 3.03 18.55 -4.65
N ASP A 29 4.32 18.87 -4.54
CA ASP A 29 5.30 18.12 -3.75
C ASP A 29 5.00 18.14 -2.24
N THR A 30 4.33 19.18 -1.74
CA THR A 30 4.09 19.38 -0.30
C THR A 30 2.69 19.03 0.17
N MET A 31 1.68 19.19 -0.69
CA MET A 31 0.28 19.00 -0.32
C MET A 31 -0.34 17.81 -1.03
N LEU A 32 -0.11 17.62 -2.34
CA LEU A 32 -0.73 16.54 -3.10
C LEU A 32 -0.02 15.20 -2.88
N ILE A 33 1.32 15.16 -2.98
CA ILE A 33 2.07 13.90 -2.85
C ILE A 33 1.82 13.20 -1.50
N PRO A 34 1.81 13.88 -0.33
CA PRO A 34 1.53 13.21 0.94
C PRO A 34 0.04 13.01 1.22
N LEU A 35 -0.87 13.54 0.40
CA LEU A 35 -2.32 13.49 0.60
C LEU A 35 -2.86 12.07 0.84
N PRO A 36 -2.45 11.04 0.07
CA PRO A 36 -2.88 9.66 0.33
C PRO A 36 -2.49 9.18 1.73
N THR A 37 -1.30 9.57 2.20
CA THR A 37 -0.83 9.18 3.53
C THR A 37 -1.59 9.92 4.64
N TRP A 38 -1.91 11.20 4.45
CA TRP A 38 -2.76 11.95 5.38
C TRP A 38 -4.16 11.34 5.46
N LEU A 39 -4.76 11.00 4.33
CA LEU A 39 -6.04 10.30 4.27
C LEU A 39 -5.96 8.94 4.99
N ALA A 40 -4.91 8.16 4.74
CA ALA A 40 -4.73 6.87 5.38
C ALA A 40 -4.60 6.98 6.91
N LEU A 41 -3.84 7.97 7.41
CA LEU A 41 -3.68 8.24 8.84
C LEU A 41 -4.98 8.71 9.49
N LEU A 42 -5.72 9.59 8.81
CA LEU A 42 -7.02 10.05 9.28
C LEU A 42 -8.04 8.90 9.32
N LEU A 43 -8.10 8.07 8.27
CA LEU A 43 -8.97 6.90 8.23
C LEU A 43 -8.62 5.89 9.32
N LEU A 44 -7.33 5.63 9.53
CA LEU A 44 -6.85 4.76 10.61
C LEU A 44 -7.27 5.31 11.98
N SER A 45 -7.12 6.60 12.21
CA SER A 45 -7.47 7.26 13.48
C SER A 45 -8.98 7.20 13.75
N LEU A 46 -9.80 7.45 12.72
CA LEU A 46 -11.26 7.33 12.81
C LEU A 46 -11.69 5.89 13.08
N LEU A 47 -11.10 4.91 12.39
CA LEU A 47 -11.40 3.50 12.60
C LEU A 47 -10.97 3.03 13.99
N PHE A 48 -9.81 3.47 14.47
CA PHE A 48 -9.36 3.19 15.83
C PHE A 48 -10.30 3.81 16.86
N LEU A 49 -10.70 5.06 16.69
CA LEU A 49 -11.66 5.73 17.56
C LEU A 49 -13.02 5.00 17.54
N HIS A 50 -13.53 4.63 16.38
CA HIS A 50 -14.77 3.86 16.26
C HIS A 50 -14.67 2.51 16.99
N THR A 51 -13.52 1.81 16.92
CA THR A 51 -13.32 0.57 17.68
C THR A 51 -13.25 0.77 19.19
N LEU A 52 -12.82 1.96 19.67
CA LEU A 52 -12.81 2.30 21.09
C LEU A 52 -14.20 2.67 21.61
N LEU A 53 -14.98 3.46 20.84
CA LEU A 53 -16.33 3.87 21.24
C LEU A 53 -17.35 2.74 21.11
N CYS A 54 -17.19 1.87 20.12
CA CYS A 54 -18.09 0.76 19.88
C CYS A 54 -17.29 -0.55 19.87
N PRO A 55 -17.03 -1.15 21.04
CA PRO A 55 -16.42 -2.47 21.12
C PRO A 55 -17.40 -3.50 20.54
N SER A 56 -17.32 -3.72 19.23
CA SER A 56 -18.01 -4.82 18.57
C SER A 56 -17.65 -6.13 19.28
N LEU A 57 -18.66 -6.90 19.70
CA LEU A 57 -18.46 -8.26 20.20
C LEU A 57 -17.64 -9.03 19.18
N SER A 58 -16.41 -9.34 19.58
CA SER A 58 -15.38 -9.90 18.73
C SER A 58 -15.80 -11.31 18.34
N THR A 59 -16.34 -11.48 17.13
CA THR A 59 -16.42 -12.80 16.51
C THR A 59 -14.99 -13.26 16.30
N SER A 60 -14.53 -14.18 17.16
CA SER A 60 -13.18 -14.71 17.17
C SER A 60 -12.91 -15.41 15.85
N GLN A 61 -12.40 -14.69 14.85
CA GLN A 61 -11.96 -15.35 13.64
C GLN A 61 -10.80 -16.29 13.97
N PRO A 62 -10.84 -17.53 13.47
CA PRO A 62 -9.81 -18.51 13.74
C PRO A 62 -8.46 -17.97 13.26
N ARG A 63 -7.51 -17.97 14.19
CA ARG A 63 -6.16 -17.43 14.02
C ARG A 63 -5.36 -18.31 13.06
N THR A 64 -5.57 -18.12 11.76
CA THR A 64 -4.78 -18.78 10.73
C THR A 64 -3.53 -17.97 10.51
N ARG A 65 -2.35 -18.54 10.83
CA ARG A 65 -1.07 -17.96 10.41
C ARG A 65 -1.13 -17.72 8.90
N PRO A 66 -0.82 -16.50 8.43
CA PRO A 66 -0.70 -16.27 7.00
C PRO A 66 0.46 -17.14 6.47
N PRO A 67 0.31 -17.76 5.29
CA PRO A 67 1.43 -18.31 4.54
C PRO A 67 2.60 -17.33 4.47
N THR A 68 3.81 -17.87 4.64
CA THR A 68 5.05 -17.11 4.64
C THR A 68 5.36 -16.48 3.29
N LEU A 69 4.98 -17.12 2.19
CA LEU A 69 5.28 -16.71 0.82
C LEU A 69 4.77 -15.29 0.44
N PRO A 70 3.47 -14.96 0.55
CA PRO A 70 2.96 -13.62 0.23
C PRO A 70 3.51 -12.55 1.16
N LEU A 71 3.82 -12.91 2.42
CA LEU A 71 4.43 -12.03 3.39
C LEU A 71 5.85 -11.65 2.96
N THR A 72 6.65 -12.64 2.57
CA THR A 72 8.00 -12.40 2.05
C THR A 72 7.96 -11.55 0.78
N LEU A 73 7.06 -11.85 -0.17
CA LEU A 73 6.91 -11.07 -1.40
C LEU A 73 6.48 -9.61 -1.13
N HIS A 74 5.52 -9.39 -0.22
CA HIS A 74 5.08 -8.05 0.15
C HIS A 74 6.23 -7.23 0.76
N PHE A 75 7.01 -7.82 1.67
CA PHE A 75 8.18 -7.13 2.25
C PHE A 75 9.28 -6.86 1.22
N LEU A 76 9.52 -7.77 0.28
CA LEU A 76 10.47 -7.54 -0.81
C LEU A 76 10.03 -6.40 -1.73
N LEU A 77 8.73 -6.31 -2.06
CA LEU A 77 8.16 -5.20 -2.84
C LEU A 77 8.21 -3.87 -2.09
N MET A 78 7.96 -3.88 -0.78
CA MET A 78 8.08 -2.68 0.05
C MET A 78 9.54 -2.22 0.17
N LEU A 79 10.49 -3.15 0.29
CA LEU A 79 11.91 -2.85 0.32
C LEU A 79 12.37 -2.26 -1.03
N SER A 80 11.92 -2.83 -2.15
CA SER A 80 12.25 -2.29 -3.48
C SER A 80 11.67 -0.89 -3.68
N LEU A 81 10.44 -0.63 -3.22
CA LEU A 81 9.85 0.72 -3.21
C LEU A 81 10.69 1.71 -2.40
N VAL A 82 11.16 1.33 -1.21
CA VAL A 82 12.02 2.19 -0.37
C VAL A 82 13.34 2.50 -1.08
N LEU A 83 14.00 1.48 -1.63
CA LEU A 83 15.26 1.66 -2.34
C LEU A 83 15.10 2.56 -3.57
N MET A 84 14.05 2.34 -4.36
CA MET A 84 13.77 3.15 -5.56
C MET A 84 13.50 4.61 -5.20
N ASN A 85 12.65 4.86 -4.19
CA ASN A 85 12.38 6.21 -3.69
C ASN A 85 13.65 6.86 -3.12
N SER A 86 14.54 6.10 -2.47
CA SER A 86 15.82 6.60 -1.96
C SER A 86 16.74 7.07 -3.10
N ILE A 87 16.79 6.34 -4.22
CA ILE A 87 17.56 6.72 -5.40
C ILE A 87 17.01 8.00 -6.02
N ILE A 88 15.69 8.12 -6.16
CA ILE A 88 15.02 9.32 -6.69
C ILE A 88 15.35 10.54 -5.80
N ILE A 89 15.28 10.39 -4.47
CA ILE A 89 15.64 11.45 -3.53
C ILE A 89 17.12 11.82 -3.66
N ALA A 90 18.01 10.83 -3.76
CA ALA A 90 19.44 11.07 -3.93
C ALA A 90 19.70 11.87 -5.22
N ARG A 91 19.02 11.54 -6.33
CA ARG A 91 19.12 12.28 -7.61
C ARG A 91 18.62 13.73 -7.48
N LEU A 92 17.45 13.93 -6.87
CA LEU A 92 16.89 15.27 -6.65
C LEU A 92 17.76 16.13 -5.71
N SER A 93 18.44 15.51 -4.73
CA SER A 93 19.33 16.23 -3.82
C SER A 93 20.61 16.71 -4.50
N LEU A 94 21.13 15.95 -5.48
CA LEU A 94 22.26 16.37 -6.33
C LEU A 94 21.93 17.55 -7.25
N LEU A 95 20.66 17.73 -7.61
CA LEU A 95 20.17 18.87 -8.41
C LEU A 95 19.96 20.15 -7.56
N GLY A 96 20.21 20.10 -6.24
CA GLY A 96 20.13 21.28 -5.36
C GLY A 96 18.70 21.78 -5.10
N TRP A 97 17.69 21.03 -5.53
CA TRP A 97 16.28 21.36 -5.29
C TRP A 97 15.90 20.85 -3.90
N ARG A 98 15.66 21.78 -2.96
CA ARG A 98 15.38 21.43 -1.56
C ARG A 98 14.03 20.74 -1.44
N ILE A 99 14.08 19.47 -1.08
CA ILE A 99 12.97 18.55 -0.93
C ILE A 99 12.37 18.72 0.47
N GLY A 100 11.19 19.35 0.54
CA GLY A 100 10.54 19.63 1.82
C GLY A 100 9.74 18.46 2.41
N LEU A 101 9.17 17.56 1.59
CA LEU A 101 8.15 16.61 2.09
C LEU A 101 8.12 15.22 1.42
N LEU A 102 9.17 14.79 0.68
CA LEU A 102 9.26 13.39 0.22
C LEU A 102 9.35 12.30 1.31
N PRO A 103 9.75 12.49 2.59
CA PRO A 103 9.86 11.36 3.52
C PRO A 103 8.51 10.78 3.96
N PHE A 104 7.39 11.36 3.52
CA PHE A 104 6.05 10.87 3.86
C PHE A 104 5.70 9.53 3.17
N THR A 105 6.39 9.18 2.08
CA THR A 105 6.26 7.87 1.42
C THR A 105 6.79 6.73 2.29
N TYR A 106 7.81 6.98 3.12
CA TYR A 106 8.28 5.99 4.09
C TYR A 106 7.23 5.69 5.15
N VAL A 107 6.47 6.71 5.57
CA VAL A 107 5.38 6.54 6.54
C VAL A 107 4.30 5.63 5.96
N SER A 108 3.90 5.81 4.70
CA SER A 108 2.92 4.93 4.06
C SER A 108 3.42 3.50 3.88
N VAL A 109 4.71 3.31 3.56
CA VAL A 109 5.32 1.97 3.43
C VAL A 109 5.35 1.25 4.78
N ILE A 110 5.77 1.94 5.85
CA ILE A 110 5.76 1.39 7.21
C ILE A 110 4.33 1.04 7.62
N LEU A 111 3.38 1.92 7.31
CA LEU A 111 1.97 1.72 7.65
C LEU A 111 1.37 0.51 6.91
N SER A 112 1.56 0.41 5.59
CA SER A 112 1.11 -0.76 4.80
C SER A 112 1.79 -2.05 5.27
N SER A 113 3.09 -2.02 5.51
CA SER A 113 3.83 -3.20 6.02
C SER A 113 3.30 -3.64 7.39
N GLY A 114 3.02 -2.69 8.28
CA GLY A 114 2.43 -2.95 9.59
C GLY A 114 1.01 -3.52 9.47
N LEU A 115 0.17 -2.94 8.61
CA LEU A 115 -1.19 -3.42 8.33
C LEU A 115 -1.17 -4.84 7.75
N PHE A 116 -0.29 -5.12 6.79
CA PHE A 116 -0.18 -6.43 6.15
C PHE A 116 0.36 -7.49 7.12
N SER A 117 1.46 -7.20 7.83
CA SER A 117 2.07 -8.12 8.81
C SER A 117 1.11 -8.50 9.95
N THR A 118 0.27 -7.56 10.37
CA THR A 118 -0.66 -7.76 11.47
C THR A 118 -2.04 -8.24 11.03
N ASN A 119 -2.28 -8.43 9.73
CA ASN A 119 -3.61 -8.62 9.13
C ASN A 119 -4.63 -7.59 9.69
N GLY A 120 -4.26 -6.31 9.64
CA GLY A 120 -5.09 -5.20 10.15
C GLY A 120 -5.13 -5.08 11.68
N PHE A 121 -4.11 -5.56 12.39
CA PHE A 121 -4.03 -5.66 13.85
C PHE A 121 -5.01 -6.66 14.50
N ARG A 122 -4.79 -7.96 14.22
CA ARG A 122 -5.46 -9.10 14.90
C ARG A 122 -6.96 -9.25 14.60
N GLY A 123 -7.41 -8.75 13.45
CA GLY A 123 -8.83 -8.77 13.05
C GLY A 123 -9.70 -7.74 13.76
N ARG A 124 -9.10 -6.83 14.55
CA ARG A 124 -9.83 -5.79 15.28
C ARG A 124 -10.32 -4.66 14.37
N VAL A 125 -9.55 -4.33 13.33
CA VAL A 125 -9.93 -3.28 12.37
C VAL A 125 -10.56 -3.92 11.14
N ARG A 126 -11.89 -4.08 11.15
CA ARG A 126 -12.66 -4.75 10.07
C ARG A 126 -12.44 -4.13 8.68
N TYR A 127 -12.12 -2.84 8.62
CA TYR A 127 -11.95 -2.07 7.39
C TYR A 127 -10.49 -1.76 7.03
N TRP A 128 -9.52 -2.52 7.56
CA TRP A 128 -8.10 -2.31 7.27
C TRP A 128 -7.76 -2.39 5.77
N GLY A 129 -8.51 -3.20 5.01
CA GLY A 129 -8.35 -3.30 3.56
C GLY A 129 -8.64 -1.98 2.84
N VAL A 130 -9.57 -1.17 3.34
CA VAL A 130 -9.87 0.17 2.76
C VAL A 130 -8.67 1.10 2.94
N ILE A 131 -8.03 1.07 4.12
CA ILE A 131 -6.81 1.85 4.37
C ILE A 131 -5.70 1.42 3.41
N SER A 132 -5.45 0.10 3.27
CA SER A 132 -4.42 -0.39 2.34
C SER A 132 -4.71 0.04 0.90
N THR A 133 -5.98 -0.04 0.46
CA THR A 133 -6.42 0.43 -0.85
C THR A 133 -6.14 1.90 -1.09
N VAL A 134 -6.43 2.77 -0.12
CA VAL A 134 -6.10 4.20 -0.24
C VAL A 134 -4.59 4.41 -0.39
N ILE A 135 -3.78 3.65 0.35
CA ILE A 135 -2.31 3.77 0.29
C ILE A 135 -1.80 3.36 -1.09
N TRP A 136 -2.11 2.16 -1.58
CA TRP A 136 -1.54 1.70 -2.85
C TRP A 136 -2.17 2.38 -4.07
N ALA A 137 -3.47 2.68 -4.06
CA ALA A 137 -4.11 3.38 -5.16
C ALA A 137 -3.68 4.85 -5.21
N GLY A 138 -3.58 5.50 -4.05
CA GLY A 138 -3.08 6.87 -3.96
C GLY A 138 -1.59 6.96 -4.31
N GLY A 139 -0.77 6.02 -3.85
CA GLY A 139 0.65 5.91 -4.23
C GLY A 139 0.83 5.76 -5.74
N ALA A 140 0.11 4.81 -6.36
CA ALA A 140 0.13 4.61 -7.81
C ALA A 140 -0.32 5.88 -8.56
N THR A 141 -1.45 6.46 -8.18
CA THR A 141 -2.01 7.65 -8.84
C THR A 141 -1.04 8.82 -8.80
N MET A 142 -0.43 9.09 -7.64
CA MET A 142 0.54 10.19 -7.51
C MET A 142 1.81 9.93 -8.32
N SER A 143 2.32 8.69 -8.36
CA SER A 143 3.46 8.34 -9.21
C SER A 143 3.16 8.55 -10.70
N PHE A 144 1.97 8.18 -11.17
CA PHE A 144 1.55 8.43 -12.56
C PHE A 144 1.34 9.92 -12.85
N LEU A 145 0.73 10.67 -11.93
CA LEU A 145 0.55 12.11 -12.10
C LEU A 145 1.88 12.86 -12.13
N GLN A 146 2.86 12.42 -11.34
CA GLN A 146 4.22 12.97 -11.38
C GLN A 146 4.87 12.68 -12.73
N ALA A 147 4.84 11.43 -13.20
CA ALA A 147 5.37 11.06 -14.51
C ALA A 147 4.70 11.85 -15.65
N ALA A 148 3.36 11.97 -15.63
CA ALA A 148 2.60 12.73 -16.62
C ALA A 148 2.88 14.24 -16.56
N GLY A 149 3.03 14.80 -15.34
CA GLY A 149 3.39 16.19 -15.13
C GLY A 149 4.77 16.53 -15.69
N LEU A 150 5.75 15.63 -15.52
CA LEU A 150 7.08 15.79 -16.13
C LEU A 150 7.02 15.74 -17.66
N VAL A 151 6.26 14.80 -18.23
CA VAL A 151 6.06 14.69 -19.69
C VAL A 151 5.39 15.95 -20.26
N GLN A 152 4.40 16.48 -19.55
CA GLN A 152 3.66 17.66 -19.99
C GLN A 152 4.47 18.96 -19.86
N GLN A 153 5.35 19.06 -18.86
CA GLN A 153 6.23 20.23 -18.68
C GLN A 153 7.41 20.26 -19.64
N LEU A 154 7.91 19.10 -20.08
CA LEU A 154 9.04 19.03 -21.00
C LEU A 154 8.67 18.88 -22.47
N GLY A 155 7.39 18.65 -22.78
CA GLY A 155 6.94 18.38 -24.14
C GLY A 155 7.39 17.01 -24.64
N TRP A 156 6.84 16.56 -25.77
CA TRP A 156 7.21 15.30 -26.43
C TRP A 156 8.64 15.33 -27.05
N ASP A 157 9.47 16.29 -26.68
CA ASP A 157 10.82 16.55 -27.23
C ASP A 157 11.93 15.85 -26.41
N TRP A 158 11.69 14.61 -25.99
CA TRP A 158 12.71 13.78 -25.35
C TRP A 158 13.82 13.32 -26.31
N GLU A 159 13.64 13.47 -27.63
CA GLU A 159 14.61 13.05 -28.65
C GLU A 159 15.74 14.08 -28.91
N GLU A 160 15.53 15.38 -28.64
CA GLU A 160 16.50 16.41 -29.03
C GLU A 160 17.57 16.76 -27.96
N ARG A 161 17.38 16.41 -26.68
CA ARG A 161 18.41 16.68 -25.64
C ARG A 161 19.44 15.56 -25.50
N LYS A 162 20.11 15.18 -26.59
CA LYS A 162 21.26 14.24 -26.59
C LYS A 162 22.56 14.81 -25.99
N GLY A 163 22.58 16.06 -25.50
CA GLY A 163 23.79 16.73 -25.01
C GLY A 163 23.84 17.09 -23.52
N GLY A 164 22.75 16.89 -22.77
CA GLY A 164 22.69 17.22 -21.35
C GLY A 164 23.15 16.05 -20.48
N ARG A 165 23.92 16.31 -19.42
CA ARG A 165 24.54 15.30 -18.53
C ARG A 165 23.54 14.42 -17.74
N TYR A 166 22.23 14.54 -18.00
CA TYR A 166 21.17 13.72 -17.41
C TYR A 166 19.89 13.76 -18.28
N PRO A 167 19.46 12.65 -18.90
CA PRO A 167 18.22 12.62 -19.67
C PRO A 167 17.02 12.49 -18.71
N VAL A 168 16.16 13.50 -18.73
CA VAL A 168 14.83 13.56 -18.11
C VAL A 168 13.92 12.35 -18.40
N GLY A 169 14.23 11.57 -19.44
CA GLY A 169 13.58 10.29 -19.70
C GLY A 169 13.74 9.28 -18.56
N ASP A 170 14.92 9.23 -17.91
CA ASP A 170 15.17 8.30 -16.80
C ASP A 170 14.29 8.63 -15.58
N GLU A 171 13.98 9.90 -15.35
CA GLU A 171 13.14 10.34 -14.24
C GLU A 171 11.66 9.97 -14.44
N VAL A 172 11.17 10.04 -15.69
CA VAL A 172 9.81 9.59 -16.04
C VAL A 172 9.69 8.08 -15.90
N VAL A 173 10.72 7.34 -16.35
CA VAL A 173 10.79 5.87 -16.22
C VAL A 173 10.80 5.47 -14.74
N ASP A 174 11.61 6.14 -13.91
CA ASP A 174 11.67 5.89 -12.47
C ASP A 174 10.29 6.08 -11.80
N GLY A 175 9.58 7.16 -12.13
CA GLY A 175 8.22 7.42 -11.64
C GLY A 175 7.19 6.36 -12.09
N LEU A 176 7.26 5.94 -13.36
CA LEU A 176 6.40 4.88 -13.89
C LEU A 176 6.65 3.53 -13.22
N VAL A 177 7.92 3.18 -12.98
CA VAL A 177 8.30 1.93 -12.30
C VAL A 177 7.78 1.92 -10.86
N VAL A 178 7.90 3.04 -10.13
CA VAL A 178 7.35 3.16 -8.78
C VAL A 178 5.82 3.04 -8.78
N GLY A 179 5.14 3.68 -9.74
CA GLY A 179 3.69 3.55 -9.91
C GLY A 179 3.24 2.11 -10.19
N ALA A 180 3.97 1.40 -11.06
CA ALA A 180 3.73 0.00 -11.36
C ALA A 180 3.94 -0.90 -10.13
N LEU A 181 5.00 -0.66 -9.35
CA LEU A 181 5.24 -1.38 -8.10
C LEU A 181 4.09 -1.22 -7.10
N TRP A 182 3.53 -0.02 -6.97
CA TRP A 182 2.34 0.22 -6.15
C TRP A 182 1.12 -0.59 -6.62
N VAL A 183 0.90 -0.67 -7.93
CA VAL A 183 -0.19 -1.50 -8.50
C VAL A 183 0.03 -2.98 -8.19
N VAL A 184 1.27 -3.49 -8.35
CA VAL A 184 1.59 -4.90 -8.05
C VAL A 184 1.36 -5.21 -6.58
N VAL A 185 1.76 -4.32 -5.67
CA VAL A 185 1.45 -4.45 -4.23
C VAL A 185 -0.06 -4.48 -4.00
N GLY A 186 -0.82 -3.59 -4.65
CA GLY A 186 -2.27 -3.53 -4.54
C GLY A 186 -2.97 -4.80 -5.02
N VAL A 187 -2.53 -5.35 -6.14
CA VAL A 187 -3.04 -6.63 -6.68
C VAL A 187 -2.70 -7.77 -5.71
N LEU A 188 -1.49 -7.81 -5.17
CA LEU A 188 -1.08 -8.83 -4.19
C LEU A 188 -1.96 -8.76 -2.93
N ASP A 189 -2.15 -7.58 -2.37
CA ASP A 189 -3.00 -7.34 -1.19
C ASP A 189 -4.46 -7.71 -1.48
N GLY A 190 -4.98 -7.34 -2.65
CA GLY A 190 -6.35 -7.62 -3.07
C GLY A 190 -6.61 -9.11 -3.28
N VAL A 191 -5.74 -9.78 -4.03
CA VAL A 191 -5.79 -11.23 -4.26
C VAL A 191 -5.68 -11.94 -2.91
N TRP A 192 -4.77 -11.53 -2.05
CA TRP A 192 -4.61 -12.13 -0.73
C TRP A 192 -5.85 -11.93 0.16
N GLY A 193 -6.46 -10.75 0.14
CA GLY A 193 -7.69 -10.45 0.86
C GLY A 193 -8.87 -11.31 0.42
N VAL A 194 -9.01 -11.56 -0.89
CA VAL A 194 -10.08 -12.42 -1.45
C VAL A 194 -9.79 -13.89 -1.19
N TRP A 195 -8.56 -14.33 -1.47
CA TRP A 195 -8.19 -15.74 -1.39
C TRP A 195 -8.07 -16.20 0.05
N GLY A 196 -7.57 -15.35 0.95
CA GLY A 196 -7.50 -15.62 2.39
C GLY A 196 -8.86 -15.93 3.00
N ARG A 197 -9.93 -15.26 2.56
CA ARG A 197 -11.31 -15.58 2.99
C ARG A 197 -11.74 -16.97 2.55
N ARG A 198 -11.54 -17.30 1.27
CA ARG A 198 -11.86 -18.63 0.71
C ARG A 198 -11.04 -19.76 1.36
N TRP A 199 -9.77 -19.50 1.65
CA TRP A 199 -8.87 -20.47 2.31
C TRP A 199 -9.30 -20.79 3.75
N VAL A 200 -9.90 -19.83 4.45
CA VAL A 200 -10.43 -20.06 5.80
C VAL A 200 -11.68 -20.93 5.72
N GLU A 201 -12.60 -20.65 4.80
CA GLU A 201 -13.82 -21.44 4.58
C GLU A 201 -13.48 -22.91 4.30
N GLY A 202 -12.60 -23.18 3.33
CA GLY A 202 -12.21 -24.56 3.00
C GLY A 202 -11.55 -25.31 4.16
N ARG A 203 -10.77 -24.64 5.02
CA ARG A 203 -10.16 -25.28 6.20
C ARG A 203 -11.12 -25.53 7.34
N VAL A 204 -12.21 -24.76 7.44
CA VAL A 204 -13.28 -25.02 8.42
C VAL A 204 -14.00 -26.29 8.00
N GLU A 205 -14.36 -26.40 6.72
CA GLU A 205 -15.03 -27.56 6.14
C GLU A 205 -14.24 -28.86 6.36
N SER A 206 -12.95 -28.88 6.00
CA SER A 206 -12.10 -30.08 6.22
C SER A 206 -11.87 -30.43 7.70
N ARG A 207 -12.09 -29.50 8.63
CA ARG A 207 -12.02 -29.77 10.08
C ARG A 207 -13.34 -30.33 10.61
N VAL A 208 -14.46 -29.86 10.06
CA VAL A 208 -15.80 -30.39 10.37
C VAL A 208 -15.90 -31.82 9.86
N GLU A 209 -15.50 -32.10 8.61
CA GLU A 209 -15.50 -33.46 8.06
C GLU A 209 -14.65 -34.44 8.88
N ARG A 210 -13.44 -34.02 9.28
CA ARG A 210 -12.59 -34.86 10.16
C ARG A 210 -13.18 -35.10 11.54
N ARG A 211 -13.98 -34.18 12.06
CA ARG A 211 -14.70 -34.39 13.33
C ARG A 211 -15.90 -35.31 13.15
N ALA A 212 -16.67 -35.14 12.08
CA ALA A 212 -17.81 -35.98 11.76
C ALA A 212 -17.36 -37.45 11.60
N GLY A 213 -16.35 -37.72 10.76
CA GLY A 213 -15.84 -39.09 10.59
C GLY A 213 -15.28 -39.72 11.87
N LYS A 214 -14.74 -38.91 12.81
CA LYS A 214 -14.27 -39.41 14.10
C LYS A 214 -15.41 -39.74 15.08
N VAL A 215 -16.55 -39.05 14.97
CA VAL A 215 -17.75 -39.39 15.76
C VAL A 215 -18.33 -40.71 15.27
N ASP A 216 -18.41 -40.90 13.95
CA ASP A 216 -18.90 -42.15 13.35
C ASP A 216 -18.05 -43.37 13.73
N GLU A 217 -16.72 -43.22 13.79
CA GLU A 217 -15.79 -44.28 14.21
C GLU A 217 -15.97 -44.67 15.69
N ILE A 218 -16.27 -43.70 16.56
CA ILE A 218 -16.53 -43.96 17.99
C ILE A 218 -17.87 -44.70 18.15
N ASP A 219 -18.92 -44.28 17.45
CA ASP A 219 -20.23 -44.92 17.53
C ASP A 219 -20.20 -46.37 17.02
N GLN A 220 -19.45 -46.65 15.93
CA GLN A 220 -19.22 -48.02 15.48
C GLN A 220 -18.44 -48.86 16.50
N GLY A 221 -17.42 -48.29 17.13
CA GLY A 221 -16.64 -48.97 18.17
C GLY A 221 -17.44 -49.31 19.43
N VAL A 222 -18.40 -48.46 19.82
CA VAL A 222 -19.30 -48.70 20.96
C VAL A 222 -20.32 -49.79 20.64
N ASN A 223 -20.95 -49.74 19.46
CA ASN A 223 -21.97 -50.70 19.07
C ASN A 223 -21.40 -52.14 18.96
N ASN A 224 -20.16 -52.27 18.46
CA ASN A 224 -19.52 -53.57 18.33
C ASN A 224 -19.16 -54.21 19.68
N LYS A 225 -18.90 -53.41 20.73
CA LYS A 225 -18.65 -53.93 22.09
C LYS A 225 -19.93 -54.35 22.81
N GLY A 226 -21.07 -53.75 22.50
CA GLY A 226 -22.36 -54.14 23.08
C GLY A 226 -22.83 -55.54 22.68
N ASN A 227 -22.48 -55.99 21.47
CA ASN A 227 -22.90 -57.30 20.94
C ASN A 227 -22.06 -58.50 21.43
N LEU A 228 -20.98 -58.28 22.19
CA LEU A 228 -20.11 -59.33 22.74
C LEU A 228 -20.42 -59.67 24.20
N ALA A 229 -21.45 -59.07 24.81
CA ALA A 229 -21.78 -59.21 26.22
C ALA A 229 -23.03 -60.09 26.51
N CYS A 230 -23.47 -60.92 25.56
CA CYS A 230 -24.50 -61.94 25.78
C CYS A 230 -23.93 -63.34 25.59
#